data_AF-A0A8B9RLZ5-F1
#
_entry.id   AF-A0A8B9RLZ5-F1
#
_cell.length_a   1.000
_cell.length_b   1.000
_cell.length_c   1.000
_cell.angle_alpha   90.00
_cell.angle_beta   90.00
_cell.angle_gamma   90.00
#
_symmetry.space_group_name_H-M   'P 1'
#
loop_
_entity.id
_entity.type
_entity.pdbx_description
1 polymer ?
#
loop_
_entity_poly.entity_id
_entity_poly.type
_entity_poly.pdbx_seq_one_letter_code
_entity_poly.pdbx_strand_id
1 'polypeptide(L)'
;TQKFEYSRKEVSLLLNKSKSLVFQGVYSLIDHTVANMLIQLSKATLFQRRTVRELLWGYTDPMLKSTLGVFYPYNNTFDGPYSVFTVYRNLLFIYTDLFMFIHRTLHCHCHCVCSRRSVYGEYEGSEDLKGITVYRYTLPDSTFASPTINPHNKCYCTNYEATKNCTMAGVLDIKTCTGSPVFISLPHFLHGSPDLLEVVDGLRPDDVEHKTFLDVEPTTGFTLRFAKRLQINMGYGPSKEIKILNQIKHNTLLPILWLNEVSITKYLCCSV
;
A
#
# COMPACT_ATOMS: atom_id res chain seq x y z
N THR A 1 -23.42 -1.43 22.02
CA THR A 1 -22.25 -2.14 21.45
C THR A 1 -22.14 -1.74 19.99
N GLN A 2 -21.08 -1.02 19.60
CA GLN A 2 -20.84 -0.73 18.17
C GLN A 2 -20.46 -2.04 17.48
N LYS A 3 -21.07 -2.33 16.33
CA LYS A 3 -20.78 -3.54 15.56
C LYS A 3 -20.36 -3.09 14.17
N PHE A 4 -19.09 -3.30 13.82
CA PHE A 4 -18.64 -3.18 12.44
C PHE A 4 -19.37 -4.26 11.64
N GLU A 5 -20.32 -3.84 10.82
CA GLU A 5 -21.20 -4.79 10.15
C GLU A 5 -20.60 -5.29 8.82
N TYR A 6 -19.67 -4.53 8.23
CA TYR A 6 -19.09 -4.89 6.94
C TYR A 6 -17.78 -4.13 6.65
N SER A 7 -16.64 -4.84 6.70
CA SER A 7 -15.39 -4.42 6.04
C SER A 7 -15.25 -5.24 4.76
N ARG A 8 -15.14 -4.57 3.61
CA ARG A 8 -14.90 -5.20 2.31
C ARG A 8 -13.53 -4.77 1.79
N LYS A 9 -12.70 -5.76 1.46
CA LYS A 9 -11.46 -5.57 0.71
C LYS A 9 -11.68 -6.04 -0.72
N GLU A 10 -11.62 -5.11 -1.67
CA GLU A 10 -11.59 -5.42 -3.11
C GLU A 10 -10.15 -5.27 -3.61
N VAL A 11 -9.75 -6.17 -4.52
CA VAL A 11 -8.40 -6.17 -5.11
C VAL A 11 -8.55 -6.12 -6.62
N SER A 12 -7.91 -5.12 -7.22
CA SER A 12 -7.90 -4.90 -8.66
C SER A 12 -6.47 -5.07 -9.18
N LEU A 13 -6.28 -5.97 -10.14
CA LEU A 13 -5.01 -6.19 -10.82
C LEU A 13 -4.83 -5.15 -11.91
N LEU A 14 -3.68 -4.47 -11.94
CA LEU A 14 -3.40 -3.41 -12.92
C LEU A 14 -2.67 -3.92 -14.16
N LEU A 15 -2.02 -5.08 -14.09
CA LEU A 15 -1.43 -5.74 -15.24
C LEU A 15 -2.48 -6.60 -15.94
N ASN A 16 -2.83 -6.21 -17.17
CA ASN A 16 -3.87 -6.87 -17.96
C ASN A 16 -3.53 -8.35 -18.21
N LYS A 17 -4.47 -9.23 -17.82
CA LYS A 17 -4.43 -10.69 -17.97
C LYS A 17 -3.10 -11.35 -17.61
N SER A 18 -3.01 -11.72 -16.33
CA SER A 18 -2.31 -12.95 -15.90
C SER A 18 -0.80 -12.97 -16.09
N LYS A 19 -0.13 -11.83 -15.92
CA LYS A 19 1.32 -11.71 -16.03
C LYS A 19 1.83 -10.88 -14.86
N SER A 20 2.06 -11.55 -13.73
CA SER A 20 2.66 -10.94 -12.53
C SER A 20 4.17 -11.14 -12.55
N LEU A 21 4.88 -10.12 -12.11
CA LEU A 21 6.31 -9.96 -12.24
C LEU A 21 6.95 -10.28 -10.88
N VAL A 22 6.84 -11.54 -10.47
CA VAL A 22 7.17 -11.96 -9.08
C VAL A 22 8.68 -12.05 -8.80
N PHE A 23 9.49 -11.89 -9.84
CA PHE A 23 10.89 -12.28 -9.83
C PHE A 23 11.84 -11.33 -9.10
N GLN A 24 11.60 -10.02 -9.12
CA GLN A 24 12.62 -9.07 -8.63
C GLN A 24 12.78 -9.03 -7.10
N GLY A 25 11.74 -9.38 -6.34
CA GLY A 25 11.77 -9.37 -4.87
C GLY A 25 12.49 -10.57 -4.31
N VAL A 26 12.43 -11.66 -5.07
CA VAL A 26 13.16 -12.89 -4.79
C VAL A 26 14.66 -12.72 -5.09
N TYR A 27 15.00 -12.12 -6.24
CA TYR A 27 16.41 -11.97 -6.65
C TYR A 27 17.17 -10.90 -5.88
N SER A 28 16.49 -9.99 -5.18
CA SER A 28 17.17 -9.11 -4.23
C SER A 28 17.65 -9.82 -2.96
N LEU A 29 17.19 -11.05 -2.69
CA LEU A 29 17.54 -11.82 -1.49
C LEU A 29 18.62 -12.88 -1.73
N ILE A 30 19.01 -13.13 -2.98
CA ILE A 30 19.94 -14.19 -3.39
C ILE A 30 21.04 -13.57 -4.26
N ASP A 31 22.24 -14.13 -4.21
CA ASP A 31 23.32 -13.74 -5.12
C ASP A 31 22.86 -13.76 -6.59
N HIS A 32 23.19 -12.70 -7.33
CA HIS A 32 22.71 -12.49 -8.70
C HIS A 32 23.15 -13.60 -9.67
N THR A 33 24.29 -14.26 -9.43
CA THR A 33 24.76 -15.36 -10.28
C THR A 33 23.95 -16.64 -10.06
N VAL A 34 23.65 -16.95 -8.79
CA VAL A 34 22.79 -18.09 -8.40
C VAL A 34 21.37 -17.86 -8.89
N ALA A 35 20.85 -16.64 -8.72
CA ALA A 35 19.56 -16.23 -9.25
C ALA A 35 19.48 -16.47 -10.77
N ASN A 36 20.47 -16.00 -11.54
CA ASN A 36 20.50 -16.21 -12.99
C ASN A 36 20.59 -17.70 -13.36
N MET A 37 21.37 -18.50 -12.64
CA MET A 37 21.44 -19.96 -12.88
C MET A 37 20.08 -20.62 -12.66
N LEU A 38 19.38 -20.30 -11.57
CA LEU A 38 18.06 -20.85 -11.28
C LEU A 38 17.02 -20.41 -12.32
N ILE A 39 17.07 -19.16 -12.81
CA ILE A 39 16.18 -18.67 -13.89
C ILE A 39 16.35 -19.51 -15.14
N GLN A 40 17.60 -19.74 -15.54
CA GLN A 40 17.91 -20.51 -16.74
C GLN A 40 17.48 -21.98 -16.61
N LEU A 41 17.69 -22.58 -15.43
CA LEU A 41 17.28 -23.96 -15.15
C LEU A 41 15.76 -24.14 -15.13
N SER A 42 15.04 -23.18 -14.55
CA SER A 42 13.58 -23.22 -14.47
C SER A 42 12.88 -22.80 -15.77
N LYS A 43 13.61 -22.29 -16.77
CA LYS A 43 13.06 -21.65 -17.98
C LYS A 43 12.03 -20.56 -17.64
N ALA A 44 12.23 -19.89 -16.51
CA ALA A 44 11.32 -18.88 -16.01
C ALA A 44 11.28 -17.65 -16.95
N THR A 45 10.09 -17.20 -17.29
CA THR A 45 9.85 -15.94 -18.03
C THR A 45 9.59 -14.80 -17.06
N LEU A 46 9.98 -13.56 -17.38
CA LEU A 46 9.83 -12.39 -16.50
C LEU A 46 8.40 -12.19 -15.98
N PHE A 47 7.42 -12.61 -16.76
CA PHE A 47 6.01 -12.57 -16.41
C PHE A 47 5.48 -13.98 -16.15
N GLN A 48 4.77 -14.19 -15.03
CA GLN A 48 4.09 -15.45 -14.72
C GLN A 48 2.57 -15.32 -14.73
N ARG A 49 1.90 -16.40 -15.15
CA ARG A 49 0.45 -16.55 -14.99
C ARG A 49 0.11 -17.25 -13.69
N ARG A 50 -0.56 -16.52 -12.80
CA ARG A 50 -1.05 -16.99 -11.49
C ARG A 50 -2.49 -16.56 -11.28
N THR A 51 -3.19 -17.30 -10.43
CA THR A 51 -4.52 -16.92 -9.95
C THR A 51 -4.44 -15.80 -8.92
N VAL A 52 -5.53 -15.05 -8.72
CA VAL A 52 -5.61 -14.00 -7.69
C VAL A 52 -5.33 -14.60 -6.30
N ARG A 53 -5.85 -15.80 -6.04
CA ARG A 53 -5.66 -16.49 -4.76
C ARG A 53 -4.18 -16.78 -4.48
N GLU A 54 -3.46 -17.32 -5.46
CA GLU A 54 -2.03 -17.63 -5.37
C GLU A 54 -1.20 -16.36 -5.13
N LEU A 55 -1.48 -15.29 -5.88
CA LEU A 55 -0.72 -14.04 -5.77
C LEU A 55 -0.90 -13.39 -4.40
N LEU A 56 -2.12 -13.36 -3.88
CA LEU A 56 -2.43 -12.70 -2.61
C LEU A 56 -1.99 -13.52 -1.40
N TRP A 57 -2.34 -14.82 -1.38
CA TRP A 57 -2.27 -15.64 -0.17
C TRP A 57 -1.11 -16.62 -0.14
N GLY A 58 -0.37 -16.76 -1.24
CA GLY A 58 0.79 -17.63 -1.30
C GLY A 58 0.70 -18.65 -2.42
N TYR A 59 1.83 -18.85 -3.10
CA TYR A 59 2.09 -20.01 -3.95
C TYR A 59 3.52 -20.51 -3.71
N THR A 60 3.74 -21.81 -3.89
CA THR A 60 5.10 -22.37 -3.81
C THR A 60 5.84 -22.03 -5.09
N ASP A 61 6.90 -21.24 -4.97
CA ASP A 61 7.71 -20.89 -6.12
C ASP A 61 8.61 -22.08 -6.52
N PRO A 62 8.61 -22.50 -7.81
CA PRO A 62 9.37 -23.66 -8.25
C PRO A 62 10.89 -23.45 -8.17
N MET A 63 11.36 -22.20 -8.12
CA MET A 63 12.79 -21.89 -8.04
C MET A 63 13.28 -21.86 -6.59
N LEU A 64 12.51 -21.25 -5.70
CA LEU A 64 12.89 -21.10 -4.29
C LEU A 64 12.45 -22.25 -3.40
N LYS A 65 11.47 -23.04 -3.86
CA LYS A 65 10.74 -24.01 -3.03
C LYS A 65 10.15 -23.39 -1.76
N SER A 66 9.97 -22.08 -1.72
CA SER A 66 9.36 -21.32 -0.64
C SER A 66 8.02 -20.74 -1.06
N THR A 67 7.16 -20.43 -0.09
CA THR A 67 5.85 -19.83 -0.35
C THR A 67 5.99 -18.32 -0.50
N LEU A 68 5.56 -17.79 -1.63
CA LEU A 68 5.56 -16.36 -1.94
C LEU A 68 4.14 -15.86 -2.11
N GLY A 69 3.80 -14.74 -1.48
CA GLY A 69 2.52 -14.06 -1.66
C GLY A 69 2.61 -12.62 -1.17
N VAL A 70 1.77 -11.75 -1.73
CA VAL A 70 1.77 -10.32 -1.38
C VAL A 70 1.44 -10.09 0.10
N PHE A 71 0.52 -10.90 0.65
CA PHE A 71 0.14 -10.85 2.05
C PHE A 71 0.58 -12.10 2.81
N TYR A 72 1.40 -12.98 2.23
CA TYR A 72 1.78 -14.21 2.93
C TYR A 72 2.86 -13.94 4.00
N PRO A 73 2.70 -14.46 5.24
CA PRO A 73 1.51 -15.07 5.84
C PRO A 73 0.55 -13.99 6.41
N TYR A 74 -0.76 -14.13 6.14
CA TYR A 74 -1.79 -13.21 6.67
C TYR A 74 -2.80 -13.91 7.58
N ASN A 75 -3.17 -15.14 7.23
CA ASN A 75 -4.27 -15.82 7.91
C ASN A 75 -3.77 -16.38 9.25
N ASN A 76 -4.49 -16.08 10.33
CA ASN A 76 -4.13 -16.44 11.72
C ASN A 76 -2.84 -15.77 12.26
N THR A 77 -2.40 -14.67 11.65
CA THR A 77 -1.32 -13.83 12.19
C THR A 77 -1.90 -12.58 12.86
N PHE A 78 -1.20 -12.07 13.88
CA PHE A 78 -1.54 -10.82 14.54
C PHE A 78 -0.44 -9.79 14.24
N ASP A 79 -0.84 -8.56 13.89
CA ASP A 79 0.07 -7.50 13.42
C ASP A 79 0.99 -6.93 14.52
N GLY A 80 0.98 -7.52 15.71
CA GLY A 80 1.89 -7.22 16.82
C GLY A 80 1.19 -6.60 18.03
N PRO A 81 1.82 -6.57 19.21
CA PRO A 81 1.24 -5.97 20.40
C PRO A 81 1.16 -4.44 20.25
N TYR A 82 -0.03 -3.86 20.48
CA TYR A 82 -0.25 -2.42 20.46
C TYR A 82 -0.52 -1.89 21.87
N SER A 83 0.26 -0.90 22.29
CA SER A 83 -0.01 -0.11 23.49
C SER A 83 -0.71 1.17 23.08
N VAL A 84 -2.04 1.22 23.23
CA VAL A 84 -2.85 2.41 22.93
C VAL A 84 -3.17 3.14 24.24
N PHE A 85 -2.98 4.47 24.25
CA PHE A 85 -3.31 5.29 25.41
C PHE A 85 -4.83 5.54 25.48
N THR A 86 -5.49 4.99 26.50
CA THR A 86 -6.89 5.30 26.82
C THR A 86 -6.96 6.36 27.92
N VAL A 87 -7.86 7.34 27.78
CA VAL A 87 -8.02 8.48 28.72
C VAL A 87 -8.44 8.05 30.14
N TYR A 88 -9.05 6.87 30.30
CA TYR A 88 -9.46 6.33 31.59
C TYR A 88 -9.02 4.86 31.73
N ARG A 89 -7.87 4.62 32.35
CA ARG A 89 -7.34 3.31 32.80
C ARG A 89 -7.26 2.19 31.75
N ASN A 90 -6.02 1.78 31.48
CA ASN A 90 -5.55 0.47 30.98
C ASN A 90 -6.62 -0.60 30.77
N LEU A 91 -7.31 -0.56 29.63
CA LEU A 91 -8.13 -1.65 29.12
C LEU A 91 -7.64 -1.98 27.71
N LEU A 92 -7.11 -3.20 27.57
CA LEU A 92 -6.69 -3.80 26.31
C LEU A 92 -7.93 -4.08 25.46
N PHE A 93 -8.10 -3.34 24.37
CA PHE A 93 -9.04 -3.72 23.31
C PHE A 93 -8.29 -3.87 21.98
N ILE A 94 -8.32 -5.12 21.50
CA ILE A 94 -7.83 -5.59 20.22
C ILE A 94 -8.89 -5.23 19.19
N TYR A 95 -8.59 -4.31 18.27
CA TYR A 95 -8.98 -4.34 16.85
C TYR A 95 -8.25 -3.16 16.21
N THR A 96 -7.09 -3.47 15.64
CA THR A 96 -6.36 -2.54 14.80
C THR A 96 -7.14 -2.30 13.54
N ASP A 97 -7.69 -1.11 13.40
CA ASP A 97 -7.56 -0.41 12.13
C ASP A 97 -7.55 1.12 12.26
N LEU A 98 -8.11 1.74 13.30
CA LEU A 98 -8.02 3.20 13.43
C LEU A 98 -8.33 3.67 14.86
N PHE A 99 -7.29 4.05 15.62
CA PHE A 99 -7.46 4.89 16.82
C PHE A 99 -6.92 6.29 16.51
N MET A 100 -7.78 7.30 16.68
CA MET A 100 -7.61 8.67 16.20
C MET A 100 -7.55 9.65 17.38
N PHE A 101 -6.61 10.59 17.34
CA PHE A 101 -6.59 11.75 18.24
C PHE A 101 -7.09 12.99 17.48
N ILE A 102 -8.20 13.59 17.95
CA ILE A 102 -8.73 14.83 17.38
C ILE A 102 -7.90 16.02 17.88
N HIS A 103 -7.02 16.52 17.01
CA HIS A 103 -6.75 17.95 16.86
C HIS A 103 -6.88 18.28 15.36
N ARG A 104 -6.83 19.55 14.94
CA ARG A 104 -7.05 19.99 13.53
C ARG A 104 -6.33 19.16 12.44
N THR A 105 -5.31 18.40 12.82
CA THR A 105 -4.61 17.40 12.01
C THR A 105 -4.76 16.01 12.65
N LEU A 106 -5.18 15.01 11.87
CA LEU A 106 -5.39 13.64 12.35
C LEU A 106 -4.20 12.75 12.03
N HIS A 107 -3.42 12.29 13.00
CA HIS A 107 -2.34 11.33 12.73
C HIS A 107 -2.86 9.89 12.66
N CYS A 108 -2.59 9.21 11.55
CA CYS A 108 -2.92 7.79 11.32
C CYS A 108 -1.64 6.97 11.17
N HIS A 109 -1.56 5.88 11.92
CA HIS A 109 -0.51 4.87 11.76
C HIS A 109 -1.06 3.69 10.96
N CYS A 110 -0.60 3.54 9.72
CA CYS A 110 -0.97 2.42 8.86
C CYS A 110 0.15 1.37 8.91
N HIS A 111 -0.08 0.24 9.58
CA HIS A 111 0.94 -0.80 9.73
C HIS A 111 1.32 -1.49 8.41
N CYS A 112 0.45 -1.41 7.38
CA CYS A 112 0.76 -1.88 6.02
C CYS A 112 1.95 -1.12 5.40
N VAL A 113 2.22 0.11 5.87
CA VAL A 113 3.35 0.93 5.45
C VAL A 113 4.41 0.83 6.55
N CYS A 114 5.28 -0.16 6.45
CA CYS A 114 6.26 -0.45 7.50
C CYS A 114 7.49 0.52 7.48
N SER A 115 7.55 1.49 6.55
CA SER A 115 8.40 2.66 6.80
C SER A 115 7.86 3.30 8.08
N ARG A 116 8.71 3.60 9.07
CA ARG A 116 8.29 4.21 10.35
C ARG A 116 7.72 5.62 10.12
N ARG A 117 6.56 5.68 9.48
CA ARG A 117 5.92 6.85 8.92
C ARG A 117 4.51 6.89 9.48
N SER A 118 4.27 7.85 10.36
CA SER A 118 2.93 8.37 10.56
C SER A 118 2.53 9.14 9.31
N VAL A 119 1.31 8.91 8.85
CA VAL A 119 0.65 9.81 7.92
C VAL A 119 -0.35 10.65 8.71
N TYR A 120 -0.78 11.77 8.15
CA TYR A 120 -1.85 12.57 8.74
C TYR A 120 -2.94 12.86 7.72
N GLY A 121 -4.17 13.01 8.20
CA GLY A 121 -5.32 13.44 7.42
C GLY A 121 -5.56 14.93 7.61
N GLU A 122 -5.87 15.61 6.52
CA GLU A 122 -6.31 17.00 6.49
C GLU A 122 -7.83 17.07 6.30
N TYR A 123 -8.46 18.04 6.96
CA TYR A 123 -9.90 18.26 6.85
C TYR A 123 -10.25 18.77 5.45
N GLU A 124 -11.10 18.03 4.74
CA GLU A 124 -11.58 18.40 3.40
C GLU A 124 -12.96 19.08 3.48
N GLY A 125 -13.85 18.59 4.34
CA GLY A 125 -15.22 19.10 4.45
C GLY A 125 -16.08 18.34 5.45
N SER A 126 -17.33 18.79 5.59
CA SER A 126 -18.34 18.12 6.41
C SER A 126 -19.36 17.42 5.52
N GLU A 127 -19.79 16.23 5.92
CA GLU A 127 -20.83 15.46 5.25
C GLU A 127 -21.90 15.02 6.25
N ASP A 128 -23.11 14.76 5.75
CA ASP A 128 -24.17 14.13 6.53
C ASP A 128 -24.28 12.65 6.18
N LEU A 129 -23.98 11.80 7.15
CA LEU A 129 -24.11 10.35 7.04
C LEU A 129 -25.33 9.88 7.80
N LYS A 130 -26.45 9.76 7.09
CA LYS A 130 -27.73 9.27 7.62
C LYS A 130 -28.21 10.06 8.85
N GLY A 131 -28.07 11.38 8.81
CA GLY A 131 -28.43 12.27 9.92
C GLY A 131 -27.34 12.47 10.98
N ILE A 132 -26.12 11.97 10.73
CA ILE A 132 -24.95 12.20 11.59
C ILE A 132 -23.95 13.06 10.81
N THR A 133 -23.68 14.26 11.32
CA THR A 133 -22.63 15.13 10.78
C THR A 133 -21.26 14.53 11.04
N VAL A 134 -20.50 14.33 9.98
CA VAL A 134 -19.13 13.82 10.03
C VAL A 134 -18.18 14.77 9.34
N TYR A 135 -16.92 14.76 9.77
CA TYR A 135 -15.83 15.47 9.13
C TYR A 135 -15.02 14.51 8.27
N ARG A 136 -14.90 14.83 6.99
CA ARG A 136 -14.05 14.10 6.06
C ARG A 136 -12.62 14.57 6.20
N TYR A 137 -11.74 13.61 6.41
CA TYR A 137 -10.31 13.78 6.36
C TYR A 137 -9.72 12.98 5.22
N THR A 138 -8.88 13.62 4.42
CA THR A 138 -8.17 12.99 3.30
C THR A 138 -6.68 13.01 3.52
N LEU A 139 -5.98 12.08 2.88
CA LEU A 139 -4.53 12.11 2.86
C LEU A 139 -4.05 13.29 2.00
N PRO A 140 -3.22 14.21 2.52
CA PRO A 140 -2.75 15.34 1.73
C PRO A 140 -1.69 14.90 0.72
N ASP A 141 -1.69 15.56 -0.44
CA ASP A 141 -0.77 15.31 -1.56
C ASP A 141 0.70 15.45 -1.12
N SER A 142 0.96 16.31 -0.12
CA SER A 142 2.27 16.50 0.51
C SER A 142 2.84 15.22 1.15
N THR A 143 1.99 14.23 1.43
CA THR A 143 2.41 12.93 1.97
C THR A 143 3.24 12.17 0.94
N PHE A 144 2.82 12.05 -0.30
CA PHE A 144 3.61 11.32 -1.31
C PHE A 144 4.45 12.23 -2.20
N ALA A 145 4.46 13.55 -1.95
CA ALA A 145 5.28 14.50 -2.66
C ALA A 145 6.79 14.20 -2.55
N SER A 146 7.53 14.54 -3.59
CA SER A 146 8.99 14.45 -3.59
C SER A 146 9.62 15.39 -2.53
N PRO A 147 10.86 15.13 -2.07
CA PRO A 147 11.60 16.03 -1.19
C PRO A 147 11.86 17.43 -1.76
N THR A 148 11.76 17.60 -3.09
CA THR A 148 11.85 18.92 -3.73
C THR A 148 10.64 19.80 -3.44
N ILE A 149 9.46 19.18 -3.30
CA ILE A 149 8.20 19.87 -2.97
C ILE A 149 8.00 19.90 -1.45
N ASN A 150 8.24 18.77 -0.77
CA ASN A 150 8.13 18.64 0.67
C ASN A 150 9.47 18.15 1.28
N PRO A 151 10.35 19.04 1.76
CA PRO A 151 11.65 18.69 2.32
C PRO A 151 11.60 17.69 3.49
N HIS A 152 10.48 17.61 4.21
CA HIS A 152 10.29 16.63 5.29
C HIS A 152 10.30 15.18 4.78
N ASN A 153 10.00 14.95 3.51
CA ASN A 153 10.00 13.61 2.93
C ASN A 153 11.39 13.09 2.57
N LYS A 154 12.46 13.90 2.76
CA LYS A 154 13.84 13.50 2.44
C LYS A 154 14.28 12.21 3.13
N CYS A 155 13.82 11.97 4.36
CA CYS A 155 14.14 10.76 5.11
C CYS A 155 13.49 9.47 4.57
N TYR A 156 12.44 9.61 3.75
CA TYR A 156 11.74 8.46 3.13
C TYR A 156 12.32 8.09 1.76
N CYS A 157 13.26 8.88 1.23
CA CYS A 157 13.95 8.52 0.00
C CYS A 157 15.14 7.60 0.31
N THR A 158 14.93 6.30 0.11
CA THR A 158 15.94 5.26 0.31
C THR A 158 16.63 4.84 -0.98
N ASN A 159 15.95 4.96 -2.13
CA ASN A 159 16.45 4.47 -3.42
C ASN A 159 16.58 5.62 -4.44
N TYR A 160 17.76 6.24 -4.49
CA TYR A 160 18.06 7.35 -5.39
C TYR A 160 17.97 6.94 -6.87
N GLU A 161 18.39 5.73 -7.22
CA GLU A 161 18.41 5.29 -8.63
C GLU A 161 17.00 5.02 -9.17
N ALA A 162 16.13 4.40 -8.37
CA ALA A 162 14.75 4.11 -8.78
C ALA A 162 13.86 5.36 -8.80
N THR A 163 14.15 6.34 -7.93
CA THR A 163 13.34 7.56 -7.77
C THR A 163 13.94 8.79 -8.46
N LYS A 164 14.92 8.60 -9.36
CA LYS A 164 15.63 9.67 -10.09
C LYS A 164 16.16 10.75 -9.13
N ASN A 165 17.05 10.38 -8.22
CA ASN A 165 17.57 11.22 -7.14
C ASN A 165 16.46 11.84 -6.26
N CYS A 166 15.46 11.03 -5.90
CA CYS A 166 14.30 11.44 -5.10
C CYS A 166 13.43 12.52 -5.75
N THR A 167 13.51 12.73 -7.05
CA THR A 167 12.65 13.75 -7.71
C THR A 167 11.26 13.22 -8.01
N MET A 168 11.10 11.89 -8.05
CA MET A 168 9.82 11.23 -8.29
C MET A 168 8.88 11.36 -7.09
N ALA A 169 7.64 11.80 -7.36
CA ALA A 169 6.54 11.93 -6.40
C ALA A 169 5.50 10.82 -6.60
N GLY A 170 4.66 10.61 -5.58
CA GLY A 170 3.54 9.65 -5.61
C GLY A 170 3.88 8.23 -5.17
N VAL A 171 5.14 7.96 -4.80
CA VAL A 171 5.62 6.62 -4.46
C VAL A 171 6.44 6.62 -3.17
N LEU A 172 6.33 5.53 -2.42
CA LEU A 172 7.04 5.32 -1.16
C LEU A 172 7.72 3.96 -1.16
N ASP A 173 9.04 3.93 -1.02
CA ASP A 173 9.82 2.70 -0.92
C ASP A 173 9.62 2.02 0.45
N ILE A 174 9.27 0.73 0.45
CA ILE A 174 9.10 -0.10 1.65
C ILE A 174 10.03 -1.32 1.64
N LYS A 175 11.16 -1.23 0.92
CA LYS A 175 12.16 -2.30 0.86
C LYS A 175 12.69 -2.72 2.21
N THR A 176 12.90 -1.77 3.13
CA THR A 176 13.37 -2.06 4.50
C THR A 176 12.48 -3.05 5.25
N CYS A 177 11.21 -3.16 4.86
CA CYS A 177 10.22 -3.98 5.52
C CYS A 177 9.93 -5.30 4.85
N THR A 178 9.96 -5.30 3.52
CA THR A 178 9.65 -6.49 2.72
C THR A 178 10.92 -7.25 2.31
N GLY A 179 12.11 -6.64 2.48
CA GLY A 179 13.37 -7.13 1.93
C GLY A 179 13.45 -7.06 0.39
N SER A 180 12.39 -6.58 -0.26
CA SER A 180 12.17 -6.58 -1.71
C SER A 180 11.92 -5.16 -2.20
N PRO A 181 12.23 -4.78 -3.46
CA PRO A 181 12.04 -3.42 -3.97
C PRO A 181 10.56 -3.13 -4.25
N VAL A 182 9.74 -3.13 -3.21
CA VAL A 182 8.30 -2.85 -3.23
C VAL A 182 8.06 -1.39 -2.91
N PHE A 183 7.18 -0.76 -3.68
CA PHE A 183 6.79 0.65 -3.54
C PHE A 183 5.28 0.76 -3.35
N ILE A 184 4.85 1.57 -2.39
CA ILE A 184 3.43 1.90 -2.17
C ILE A 184 3.12 3.23 -2.85
N SER A 185 1.97 3.31 -3.51
CA SER A 185 1.41 4.55 -4.06
C SER A 185 -0.09 4.63 -3.82
N LEU A 186 -0.72 5.75 -4.19
CA LEU A 186 -2.15 5.78 -4.41
C LEU A 186 -2.51 5.02 -5.72
N PRO A 187 -3.75 4.53 -5.85
CA PRO A 187 -4.18 3.83 -7.06
C PRO A 187 -4.00 4.68 -8.32
N HIS A 188 -3.64 4.01 -9.41
CA HIS A 188 -3.32 4.60 -10.70
C HIS A 188 -2.26 5.72 -10.64
N PHE A 189 -1.39 5.67 -9.63
CA PHE A 189 -0.41 6.72 -9.33
C PHE A 189 -1.04 8.11 -9.19
N LEU A 190 -2.22 8.20 -8.55
CA LEU A 190 -2.83 9.47 -8.19
C LEU A 190 -1.82 10.37 -7.45
N HIS A 191 -1.69 11.62 -7.92
CA HIS A 191 -0.71 12.63 -7.47
C HIS A 191 0.78 12.25 -7.65
N GLY A 192 1.06 11.25 -8.49
CA GLY A 192 2.41 10.84 -8.84
C GLY A 192 3.04 11.65 -9.97
N SER A 193 4.35 11.48 -10.14
CA SER A 193 5.09 12.07 -11.26
C SER A 193 4.58 11.54 -12.61
N PRO A 194 4.55 12.36 -13.68
CA PRO A 194 4.10 11.96 -15.01
C PRO A 194 4.82 10.71 -15.56
N ASP A 195 6.11 10.59 -15.26
CA ASP A 195 6.95 9.43 -15.63
C ASP A 195 6.35 8.07 -15.22
N LEU A 196 5.53 8.02 -14.16
CA LEU A 196 4.90 6.80 -13.66
C LEU A 196 3.70 6.37 -14.52
N LEU A 197 3.02 7.33 -15.15
CA LEU A 197 1.85 7.09 -16.00
C LEU A 197 2.26 6.60 -17.38
N GLU A 198 3.44 7.00 -17.87
CA GLU A 198 3.97 6.59 -19.18
C GLU A 198 4.44 5.13 -19.22
N VAL A 199 4.58 4.48 -18.06
CA VAL A 199 5.09 3.10 -17.98
C VAL A 199 4.08 2.05 -18.44
N VAL A 200 2.80 2.27 -18.15
CA VAL A 200 1.74 1.28 -18.40
C VAL A 200 0.51 1.95 -19.01
N ASP A 201 0.12 1.47 -20.19
CA ASP A 201 -1.13 1.88 -20.82
C ASP A 201 -2.34 1.43 -20.00
N GLY A 202 -3.31 2.35 -19.83
CA GLY A 202 -4.57 2.09 -19.12
C GLY A 202 -4.64 2.63 -17.70
N LEU A 203 -3.59 3.31 -17.22
CA LEU A 203 -3.63 4.04 -15.95
C LEU A 203 -4.50 5.31 -16.08
N ARG A 204 -5.49 5.46 -15.20
CA ARG A 204 -6.40 6.61 -15.16
C ARG A 204 -6.55 7.08 -13.72
N PRO A 205 -5.68 7.97 -13.23
CA PRO A 205 -5.84 8.55 -11.90
C PRO A 205 -7.12 9.37 -11.85
N ASP A 206 -7.87 9.24 -10.76
CA ASP A 206 -9.15 9.89 -10.53
C ASP A 206 -9.30 10.14 -9.03
N ASP A 207 -9.53 11.38 -8.64
CA ASP A 207 -9.59 11.74 -7.23
C ASP A 207 -10.78 11.09 -6.50
N VAL A 208 -11.92 10.92 -7.16
CA VAL A 208 -13.14 10.36 -6.54
C VAL A 208 -12.96 8.85 -6.29
N GLU A 209 -12.42 8.14 -7.26
CA GLU A 209 -12.23 6.69 -7.20
C GLU A 209 -10.97 6.27 -6.43
N HIS A 210 -9.93 7.11 -6.39
CA HIS A 210 -8.60 6.68 -5.90
C HIS A 210 -8.11 7.41 -4.65
N LYS A 211 -8.77 8.46 -4.16
CA LYS A 211 -8.43 9.08 -2.86
C LYS A 211 -8.68 8.13 -1.69
N THR A 212 -7.87 8.27 -0.65
CA THR A 212 -8.11 7.66 0.66
C THR A 212 -8.77 8.69 1.58
N PHE A 213 -9.84 8.32 2.26
CA PHE A 213 -10.56 9.20 3.18
C PHE A 213 -11.07 8.50 4.44
N LEU A 214 -11.30 9.30 5.47
CA LEU A 214 -11.84 8.94 6.78
C LEU A 214 -12.96 9.91 7.12
N ASP A 215 -14.16 9.41 7.35
CA ASP A 215 -15.28 10.21 7.83
C ASP A 215 -15.45 9.97 9.33
N VAL A 216 -15.19 11.01 10.11
CA VAL A 216 -15.09 10.96 11.57
C VAL A 216 -16.18 11.79 12.21
N GLU A 217 -16.90 11.22 13.17
CA GLU A 217 -17.87 11.98 13.96
C GLU A 217 -17.11 12.87 14.97
N PRO A 218 -17.35 14.19 14.99
CA PRO A 218 -16.51 15.14 15.71
C PRO A 218 -16.60 15.08 17.24
N THR A 219 -17.72 14.60 17.80
CA THR A 219 -17.96 14.58 19.25
C THR A 219 -17.27 13.39 19.92
N THR A 220 -17.40 12.20 19.34
CA THR A 220 -16.90 10.93 19.88
C THR A 220 -15.55 10.54 19.26
N GLY A 221 -15.21 11.09 18.10
CA GLY A 221 -13.98 10.75 17.37
C GLY A 221 -14.01 9.36 16.74
N PHE A 222 -15.19 8.81 16.46
CA PHE A 222 -15.33 7.50 15.83
C PHE A 222 -15.34 7.63 14.30
N THR A 223 -14.61 6.75 13.62
CA THR A 223 -14.70 6.62 12.16
C THR A 223 -15.99 5.90 11.78
N LEU A 224 -16.87 6.58 11.05
CA LEU A 224 -18.16 6.02 10.63
C LEU A 224 -18.07 5.37 9.26
N ARG A 225 -17.25 5.95 8.39
CA ARG A 225 -16.98 5.43 7.05
C ARG A 225 -15.52 5.70 6.71
N PHE A 226 -14.87 4.74 6.10
CA PHE A 226 -13.56 4.98 5.48
C PHE A 226 -13.41 4.23 4.17
N ALA A 227 -12.55 4.78 3.32
CA ALA A 227 -12.01 4.09 2.17
C ALA A 227 -10.49 4.25 2.18
N LYS A 228 -9.79 3.14 2.43
CA LYS A 228 -8.33 3.06 2.39
C LYS A 228 -7.94 2.43 1.06
N ARG A 229 -7.31 3.23 0.21
CA ARG A 229 -6.96 2.84 -1.15
C ARG A 229 -5.46 2.96 -1.35
N LEU A 230 -4.81 1.82 -1.62
CA LEU A 230 -3.36 1.71 -1.75
C LEU A 230 -3.01 0.83 -2.93
N GLN A 231 -1.95 1.19 -3.63
CA GLN A 231 -1.39 0.43 -4.74
C GLN A 231 -0.01 -0.11 -4.38
N ILE A 232 0.20 -1.36 -4.76
CA ILE A 232 1.47 -2.07 -4.60
C ILE A 232 2.15 -2.11 -5.95
N ASN A 233 3.35 -1.54 -5.99
CA ASN A 233 4.20 -1.47 -7.15
C ASN A 233 5.52 -2.17 -6.83
N MET A 234 6.24 -2.53 -7.88
CA MET A 234 7.52 -3.18 -7.75
C MET A 234 8.53 -2.54 -8.68
N GLY A 235 9.72 -2.26 -8.14
CA GLY A 235 10.79 -1.63 -8.90
C GLY A 235 11.58 -2.64 -9.67
N TYR A 236 11.80 -2.35 -10.95
CA TYR A 236 12.63 -3.10 -11.88
C TYR A 236 13.77 -2.26 -12.39
N GLY A 237 14.94 -2.87 -12.59
CA GLY A 237 16.14 -2.17 -13.02
C GLY A 237 17.06 -3.06 -13.85
N PRO A 238 17.97 -2.47 -14.65
CA PRO A 238 18.95 -3.22 -15.40
C PRO A 238 19.88 -3.98 -14.44
N SER A 239 20.14 -5.25 -14.75
CA SER A 239 21.20 -6.05 -14.13
C SER A 239 22.11 -6.58 -15.23
N LYS A 240 23.41 -6.74 -14.95
CA LYS A 240 24.36 -7.33 -15.91
C LYS A 240 24.42 -8.85 -15.78
N GLU A 241 24.09 -9.34 -14.59
CA GLU A 241 24.18 -10.72 -14.17
C GLU A 241 22.92 -11.51 -14.56
N ILE A 242 21.75 -10.86 -14.45
CA ILE A 242 20.46 -11.48 -14.72
C ILE A 242 20.04 -11.19 -16.17
N LYS A 243 20.30 -12.14 -17.07
CA LYS A 243 20.06 -11.99 -18.51
C LYS A 243 18.63 -11.57 -18.88
N ILE A 244 17.63 -11.95 -18.09
CA ILE A 244 16.22 -11.61 -18.35
C ILE A 244 15.90 -10.14 -18.05
N LEU A 245 16.66 -9.50 -17.15
CA LEU A 245 16.51 -8.08 -16.81
C LEU A 245 17.33 -7.16 -17.73
N ASN A 246 18.24 -7.70 -18.55
CA ASN A 246 18.99 -6.93 -19.55
C ASN A 246 18.08 -6.19 -20.56
N GLN A 247 16.85 -6.65 -20.73
CA GLN A 247 15.86 -6.01 -21.62
C GLN A 247 15.32 -4.70 -21.03
N ILE A 248 15.43 -4.51 -19.71
CA ILE A 248 14.97 -3.32 -19.01
C ILE A 248 16.13 -2.31 -19.01
N LYS A 249 16.01 -1.26 -19.81
CA LYS A 249 17.07 -0.25 -19.96
C LYS A 249 17.12 0.79 -18.84
N HIS A 250 15.99 1.02 -18.17
CA HIS A 250 15.84 2.07 -17.16
C HIS A 250 15.10 1.54 -15.94
N ASN A 251 15.41 2.11 -14.77
CA ASN A 251 14.67 1.81 -13.56
C ASN A 251 13.21 2.22 -13.73
N THR A 252 12.32 1.25 -13.54
CA THR A 252 10.90 1.38 -13.87
C THR A 252 10.08 0.78 -12.74
N LEU A 253 9.03 1.48 -12.30
CA LEU A 253 8.09 0.98 -11.30
C LEU A 253 6.87 0.41 -12.01
N LEU A 254 6.60 -0.88 -11.81
CA LEU A 254 5.44 -1.53 -12.41
C LEU A 254 4.35 -1.74 -11.35
N PRO A 255 3.11 -1.28 -11.61
CA PRO A 255 1.99 -1.51 -10.72
C PRO A 255 1.56 -2.98 -10.79
N ILE A 256 1.43 -3.65 -9.64
CA ILE A 256 0.98 -5.04 -9.57
C ILE A 256 -0.53 -5.06 -9.36
N LEU A 257 -0.97 -4.43 -8.27
CA LEU A 257 -2.35 -4.42 -7.83
C LEU A 257 -2.64 -3.19 -6.99
N TRP A 258 -3.92 -2.85 -6.87
CA TRP A 258 -4.39 -1.91 -5.87
C TRP A 258 -5.54 -2.51 -5.07
N LEU A 259 -5.70 -1.98 -3.86
CA LEU A 259 -6.62 -2.45 -2.85
C LEU A 259 -7.62 -1.34 -2.55
N ASN A 260 -8.88 -1.71 -2.42
CA ASN A 260 -9.95 -0.86 -1.91
C ASN A 260 -10.48 -1.48 -0.63
N GLU A 261 -10.04 -0.99 0.51
CA GLU A 261 -10.58 -1.40 1.81
C GLU A 261 -11.61 -0.37 2.26
N VAL A 262 -12.88 -0.77 2.25
CA VAL A 262 -13.99 0.09 2.66
C VAL A 262 -14.68 -0.50 3.87
N SER A 263 -15.03 0.35 4.82
CA SER A 263 -15.83 -0.03 5.98
C SER A 263 -16.88 1.02 6.26
N ILE A 264 -18.05 0.55 6.69
CA ILE A 264 -19.14 1.38 7.16
C ILE A 264 -19.55 0.86 8.53
N THR A 265 -19.36 1.68 9.55
CA THR A 265 -19.82 1.42 10.90
C THR A 265 -21.32 1.70 10.95
N LYS A 266 -22.14 0.68 11.26
CA LYS A 266 -23.56 0.92 11.55
C LYS A 266 -23.74 1.16 13.03
N TYR A 267 -24.38 2.27 13.37
CA TYR A 267 -25.01 2.41 14.67
C TYR A 267 -26.32 1.64 14.66
N LEU A 268 -26.44 0.63 15.51
CA LEU A 268 -27.74 0.30 16.07
C LEU A 268 -28.09 1.48 16.98
N CYS A 269 -28.91 2.40 16.48
CA CYS A 269 -29.64 3.27 17.37
C CYS A 269 -30.47 2.33 18.24
N CYS A 270 -30.11 2.18 19.52
CA CYS A 270 -31.02 1.57 20.48
C CYS A 270 -32.30 2.41 20.41
N SER A 271 -33.34 1.84 19.81
CA SER A 271 -34.69 2.37 19.96
C SER A 271 -35.01 2.18 21.44
N VAL A 272 -35.27 3.30 22.10
CA VAL A 272 -35.56 3.42 23.54
C VAL A 272 -36.71 2.50 23.93
#